data_AF-A0A4P8GRK3-F1
#
_entry.id   AF-A0A4P8GRK3-F1
#
_cell.length_a   1.000
_cell.length_b   1.000
_cell.length_c   1.000
_cell.angle_alpha   90.00
_cell.angle_beta   90.00
_cell.angle_gamma   90.00
#
_symmetry.space_group_name_H-M   'P 1'
#
loop_
_entity.id
_entity.type
_entity.pdbx_description
1 polymer ?
#
loop_
_entity_poly.entity_id
_entity_poly.type
_entity_poly.pdbx_seq_one_letter_code
_entity_poly.pdbx_strand_id
1 'polypeptide(L)'
;MSNVAQAAAAASLRDQDELDRRVGVNRLGRAGLAAGLKDLGFHPLPSHANFVAVKVGGPTEFVRRLEAECVVVLPIDAIGCVSSTLSRPFQR
;
A
#
# COMPACT_ATOMS: atom_id res chain seq x y z
N MET A 1 -14.41 24.18 2.41
CA MET A 1 -14.50 23.29 1.24
C MET A 1 -14.10 24.08 0.00
N SER A 2 -13.21 23.56 -0.85
CA SER A 2 -12.74 24.25 -2.06
C SER A 2 -13.62 23.87 -3.26
N ASN A 3 -14.02 24.85 -4.07
CA ASN A 3 -14.80 24.65 -5.29
C ASN A 3 -14.09 23.72 -6.29
N VAL A 4 -12.76 23.82 -6.40
CA VAL A 4 -11.93 22.96 -7.26
C VAL A 4 -11.99 21.50 -6.79
N ALA A 5 -11.91 21.26 -5.47
CA ALA A 5 -11.95 19.90 -4.94
C ALA A 5 -13.31 19.22 -5.19
N GLN A 6 -14.41 19.96 -5.07
CA GLN A 6 -15.75 19.45 -5.37
C GLN A 6 -15.94 19.14 -6.85
N ALA A 7 -15.48 20.02 -7.75
CA ALA A 7 -15.52 19.80 -9.18
C ALA A 7 -14.68 18.57 -9.59
N ALA A 8 -13.47 18.43 -9.04
CA ALA A 8 -12.60 17.29 -9.31
C ALA A 8 -13.19 15.97 -8.81
N ALA A 9 -13.81 15.97 -7.62
CA ALA A 9 -14.49 14.79 -7.08
C ALA A 9 -15.68 14.39 -7.97
N ALA A 10 -16.52 15.34 -8.39
CA ALA A 10 -17.65 15.09 -9.26
C ALA A 10 -17.24 14.52 -10.63
N ALA A 11 -16.13 15.01 -11.20
CA ALA A 11 -15.58 14.49 -12.44
C ALA A 11 -15.01 13.07 -12.26
N SER A 12 -14.23 12.86 -11.20
CA SER A 12 -13.58 11.56 -10.93
C SER A 12 -14.59 10.44 -10.66
N LEU A 13 -15.72 10.75 -10.00
CA LEU A 13 -16.78 9.77 -9.74
C LEU A 13 -17.54 9.30 -10.99
N ARG A 14 -17.47 10.05 -12.09
CA ARG A 14 -18.16 9.72 -13.35
C ARG A 14 -17.27 8.98 -14.34
N ASP A 15 -15.98 8.86 -14.05
CA ASP A 15 -15.00 8.21 -14.93
C ASP A 15 -14.79 6.75 -14.50
N GLN A 16 -15.70 5.89 -14.96
CA GLN A 16 -15.71 4.48 -14.58
C GLN A 16 -14.52 3.71 -15.17
N ASP A 17 -14.08 4.07 -16.37
CA ASP A 17 -12.95 3.43 -17.05
C ASP A 17 -11.64 3.65 -16.27
N GLU A 18 -11.41 4.88 -15.79
CA GLU A 18 -10.24 5.19 -14.96
C GLU A 18 -10.30 4.47 -13.60
N LEU A 19 -11.49 4.34 -12.99
CA LEU A 19 -11.68 3.58 -11.76
C LEU A 19 -11.31 2.11 -11.96
N ASP A 20 -11.83 1.47 -12.99
CA ASP A 20 -11.58 0.06 -13.29
C ASP A 20 -10.10 -0.17 -13.60
N ARG A 21 -9.47 0.75 -14.36
CA ARG A 21 -8.03 0.73 -14.63
C ARG A 21 -7.22 0.79 -13.33
N ARG A 22 -7.53 1.73 -12.42
CA ARG A 22 -6.82 1.87 -11.13
C ARG A 22 -7.00 0.64 -10.24
N VAL A 23 -8.21 0.10 -10.17
CA VAL A 23 -8.49 -1.14 -9.43
C VAL A 23 -7.70 -2.31 -10.00
N GLY A 24 -7.63 -2.42 -11.32
CA GLY A 24 -6.81 -3.42 -12.01
C GLY A 24 -5.32 -3.32 -11.65
N VAL A 25 -4.75 -2.10 -11.74
CA VAL A 25 -3.36 -1.84 -11.37
C VAL A 25 -3.09 -2.20 -9.91
N ASN A 26 -3.96 -1.80 -8.98
CA ASN A 26 -3.81 -2.13 -7.57
C ASN A 26 -3.88 -3.63 -7.31
N ARG A 27 -4.76 -4.35 -8.00
CA ARG A 27 -4.88 -5.81 -7.88
C ARG A 27 -3.59 -6.51 -8.32
N LEU A 28 -3.04 -6.11 -9.47
CA LEU A 28 -1.80 -6.66 -10.00
C LEU A 28 -0.60 -6.32 -9.11
N GLY A 29 -0.47 -5.05 -8.70
CA GLY A 29 0.61 -4.59 -7.82
C GLY A 29 0.58 -5.30 -6.46
N ARG A 30 -0.61 -5.45 -5.87
CA ARG A 30 -0.79 -6.20 -4.62
C ARG A 30 -0.39 -7.67 -4.77
N ALA A 31 -0.79 -8.33 -5.86
CA ALA A 31 -0.43 -9.72 -6.11
C ALA A 31 1.09 -9.89 -6.26
N GLY A 32 1.75 -9.00 -7.01
CA GLY A 32 3.21 -9.00 -7.17
C GLY A 32 3.95 -8.76 -5.86
N LEU A 33 3.54 -7.76 -5.08
CA LEU A 33 4.13 -7.50 -3.76
C LEU A 33 3.95 -8.69 -2.81
N ALA A 34 2.77 -9.29 -2.77
CA ALA A 34 2.51 -10.45 -1.92
C ALA A 34 3.33 -11.68 -2.34
N ALA A 35 3.52 -11.89 -3.65
CA ALA A 35 4.37 -12.96 -4.17
C ALA A 35 5.84 -12.73 -3.80
N GLY A 36 6.39 -11.55 -4.12
CA GLY A 36 7.79 -11.24 -3.80
C GLY A 36 8.09 -11.30 -2.31
N LEU A 37 7.17 -10.85 -1.44
CA LEU A 37 7.32 -11.00 0.00
C LEU A 37 7.32 -12.47 0.45
N LYS A 38 6.50 -13.33 -0.17
CA LYS A 38 6.51 -14.78 0.11
C LYS A 38 7.82 -15.43 -0.34
N ASP A 39 8.34 -15.04 -1.49
CA ASP A 39 9.63 -15.55 -2.01
C ASP A 39 10.79 -15.16 -1.09
N LEU A 40 10.69 -14.01 -0.41
CA LEU A 40 11.63 -13.56 0.63
C LEU A 40 11.41 -14.22 2.00
N GLY A 41 10.47 -15.17 2.11
CA GLY A 41 10.18 -15.91 3.35
C GLY A 41 9.23 -15.20 4.31
N PHE A 42 8.59 -14.10 3.90
CA PHE A 42 7.56 -13.45 4.70
C PHE A 42 6.18 -14.06 4.48
N HIS A 43 5.27 -13.79 5.41
CA HIS A 43 3.87 -14.22 5.32
C HIS A 43 2.94 -13.01 5.33
N PRO A 44 2.63 -12.45 4.14
CA PRO A 44 1.70 -11.33 4.04
C PRO A 44 0.28 -11.73 4.41
N LEU A 45 -0.43 -10.83 5.09
CA LEU A 45 -1.84 -10.98 5.40
C LEU A 45 -2.70 -10.85 4.13
N PRO A 46 -3.84 -11.56 4.05
CA PRO A 46 -4.82 -11.33 2.98
C PRO A 46 -5.24 -9.86 2.95
N SER A 47 -5.16 -9.23 1.78
CA SER A 47 -5.54 -7.83 1.59
C SER A 47 -6.46 -7.68 0.39
N HIS A 48 -7.50 -6.87 0.57
CA HIS A 48 -8.39 -6.40 -0.49
C HIS A 48 -8.18 -4.92 -0.82
N ALA A 49 -7.26 -4.25 -0.11
CA ALA A 49 -6.91 -2.84 -0.29
C ALA A 49 -5.75 -2.64 -1.29
N ASN A 50 -5.26 -1.41 -1.42
CA ASN A 50 -4.12 -1.04 -2.27
C ASN A 50 -2.75 -1.20 -1.59
N PHE A 51 -2.65 -2.02 -0.55
CA PHE A 51 -1.44 -2.26 0.21
C PHE A 51 -1.35 -3.73 0.65
N VAL A 52 -0.18 -4.13 1.12
CA VAL A 52 0.06 -5.43 1.76
C VAL A 52 0.59 -5.19 3.17
N ALA A 53 0.07 -5.96 4.13
CA ALA A 53 0.48 -5.95 5.52
C ALA A 53 1.27 -7.21 5.83
N VAL A 54 2.43 -7.07 6.48
CA VAL A 54 3.30 -8.20 6.83
C VAL A 54 3.78 -8.08 8.27
N LYS A 55 3.71 -9.17 9.03
CA LYS A 55 4.24 -9.21 10.39
C LYS A 55 5.76 -9.43 10.32
N VAL A 56 6.52 -8.58 11.00
CA VAL A 56 7.99 -8.63 11.05
C VAL A 56 8.46 -8.59 12.50
N GLY A 57 9.60 -9.21 12.78
CA GLY A 57 10.31 -8.99 14.05
C GLY A 57 10.98 -7.61 14.04
N GLY A 58 10.95 -6.91 15.18
CA GLY A 58 11.61 -5.60 15.31
C GLY A 58 11.15 -4.55 14.29
N PRO A 59 9.86 -4.17 14.28
CA PRO A 59 9.28 -3.31 13.23
C PRO A 59 10.02 -1.98 13.05
N THR A 60 10.52 -1.37 14.12
CA THR A 60 11.30 -0.12 14.06
C THR A 60 12.61 -0.28 13.29
N GLU A 61 13.35 -1.36 13.52
CA GLU A 61 14.60 -1.62 12.79
C GLU A 61 14.30 -1.93 11.32
N PHE A 62 13.27 -2.74 11.08
CA PHE A 62 12.85 -3.10 9.74
C PHE A 62 12.48 -1.88 8.89
N VAL A 63 11.67 -0.96 9.45
CA VAL A 63 11.31 0.31 8.80
C VAL A 63 12.56 1.13 8.51
N ARG A 64 13.44 1.33 9.50
CA ARG A 64 14.68 2.11 9.33
C ARG A 64 15.60 1.56 8.24
N ARG A 65 15.71 0.23 8.13
CA ARG A 65 16.52 -0.41 7.08
C ARG A 65 15.93 -0.18 5.69
N LEU A 66 14.60 -0.22 5.56
CA LEU A 66 13.93 0.08 4.30
C LEU A 66 14.04 1.57 3.94
N GLU A 67 13.92 2.47 4.91
CA GLU A 67 14.10 3.91 4.69
C GLU A 67 15.51 4.25 4.18
N ALA A 68 16.54 3.57 4.70
CA ALA A 68 17.91 3.71 4.21
C ALA A 68 18.08 3.30 2.73
N GLU A 69 17.21 2.42 2.24
CA GLU A 69 17.13 1.99 0.83
C GLU A 69 16.12 2.82 0.02
N CYS A 70 15.70 3.99 0.54
CA CYS A 70 14.68 4.85 -0.06
C CYS A 70 13.29 4.19 -0.22
N VAL A 71 12.99 3.18 0.59
CA VAL A 71 11.70 2.48 0.64
C VAL A 71 10.94 2.88 1.91
N VAL A 72 9.92 3.72 1.75
CA VAL A 72 9.10 4.18 2.88
C VAL A 72 7.94 3.21 3.11
N VAL A 73 7.84 2.70 4.33
CA VAL A 73 6.77 1.80 4.77
C VAL A 73 6.12 2.32 6.05
N LEU A 74 4.83 2.07 6.22
CA LEU A 74 4.08 2.55 7.38
C LEU A 74 4.00 1.44 8.46
N PRO A 75 4.54 1.66 9.67
CA PRO A 75 4.31 0.75 10.79
C PRO A 75 2.85 0.82 11.25
N ILE A 76 2.17 -0.32 11.41
CA ILE A 76 0.75 -0.37 11.80
C ILE A 76 0.49 0.14 13.23
N ASP A 77 1.50 0.11 14.10
CA ASP A 77 1.38 0.68 15.44
C ASP A 77 1.04 2.19 15.38
N ALA A 78 1.42 2.89 14.31
CA ALA A 78 1.10 4.29 14.06
C ALA A 78 -0.38 4.55 13.70
N ILE A 79 -1.15 3.50 13.36
CA ILE A 79 -2.60 3.57 13.10
C ILE A 79 -3.43 2.88 14.19
N GLY A 80 -2.84 2.58 15.35
CA GLY A 80 -3.56 2.02 16.51
C GLY A 80 -3.91 0.54 16.41
N CYS A 81 -3.27 -0.22 15.50
CA CYS A 81 -3.39 -1.68 15.41
C CYS A 81 -2.05 -2.34 15.75
N VAL A 82 -2.06 -3.61 16.19
CA VAL A 82 -0.86 -4.31 16.66
C VAL A 82 -0.14 -5.00 15.48
N SER A 83 1.07 -4.52 15.15
CA SER A 83 2.12 -5.13 14.32
C SER A 83 1.73 -5.75 12.97
N SER A 84 1.81 -4.93 11.91
CA SER A 84 2.24 -5.36 10.56
C SER A 84 2.76 -4.13 9.78
N THR A 85 3.64 -4.30 8.80
CA THR A 85 4.21 -3.18 8.03
C THR A 85 3.46 -3.04 6.71
N LEU A 86 3.05 -1.81 6.36
CA LEU A 86 2.35 -1.46 5.12
C LEU A 86 3.34 -0.93 4.09
N SER A 87 3.56 -1.67 3.00
CA SER A 87 4.37 -1.21 1.86
C SER A 87 3.49 -0.69 0.72
N ARG A 88 3.87 0.46 0.14
CA ARG A 88 3.29 1.00 -1.10
C ARG A 88 4.22 0.68 -2.29
N PRO A 89 3.68 0.37 -3.49
CA PRO A 89 4.51 0.23 -4.67
C PRO A 89 5.15 1.58 -5.04
N PHE A 90 6.46 1.57 -5.26
CA PHE A 90 7.26 2.66 -5.82
C PHE A 90 6.86 2.87 -7.29
N GLN A 91 6.30 4.04 -7.63
CA GLN A 91 6.12 4.48 -9.01
C GLN A 91 7.18 5.55 -9.32
N ARG A 92 7.96 5.28 -10.37
CA ARG A 92 8.90 6.21 -11.01
C ARG A 92 8.16 7.13 -11.98
#